data_AF-A0A2N2Y8I3-F1
#
_entry.id   AF-A0A2N2Y8I3-F1
#
_cell.length_a   1.000
_cell.length_b   1.000
_cell.length_c   1.000
_cell.angle_alpha   90.00
_cell.angle_beta   90.00
_cell.angle_gamma   90.00
#
_symmetry.space_group_name_H-M   'P 1'
#
loop_
_entity.id
_entity.type
_entity.pdbx_description
1 polymer ?
#
loop_
_entity_poly.entity_id
_entity_poly.type
_entity_poly.pdbx_seq_one_letter_code
_entity_poly.pdbx_strand_id
1 'polypeptide(L)'
;MKKFTIFWFMSMLFTISLNAQQFTIEEILRLNTEPQASSEGVRSISVPQNQASGLRSSRSLLAGECDNAIVITSGAIVNQPLICGSVNLLNSTSVPVFCDDSAVGGPIPTFYGDGLEATYKYTPATAGPVTITVSNTTWAAIFVYDGCPTEGGSCVVAIRSTTPTRTVNFNAVANTEYLIWIDTWPAPASPCVEGGLLTLSGPEPAGGGGGGGGDPCAEVSPSAGFVNGFTSSTDQAQRIATDF
;
A
#
# COMPACT_ATOMS: atom_id res chain seq x y z
N MET A 1 -56.81 -10.64 13.36
CA MET A 1 -56.38 -12.06 13.27
C MET A 1 -54.87 -12.09 13.42
N LYS A 2 -54.38 -12.81 14.42
CA LYS A 2 -52.97 -12.93 14.83
C LYS A 2 -52.27 -14.03 14.01
N LYS A 3 -51.05 -13.80 13.51
CA LYS A 3 -50.05 -14.82 13.14
C LYS A 3 -48.66 -14.22 13.45
N PHE A 4 -48.02 -14.54 14.58
CA PHE A 4 -47.08 -15.65 14.83
C PHE A 4 -45.96 -15.72 13.78
N THR A 5 -44.83 -15.02 13.98
CA THR A 5 -43.57 -15.41 14.69
C THR A 5 -42.85 -16.59 14.04
N ILE A 6 -41.61 -16.38 13.59
CA ILE A 6 -40.43 -17.24 13.80
C ILE A 6 -39.17 -16.37 13.60
N PHE A 7 -38.55 -16.00 14.72
CA PHE A 7 -37.20 -15.45 14.82
C PHE A 7 -36.25 -16.64 14.87
N TRP A 8 -35.35 -16.77 13.90
CA TRP A 8 -34.22 -17.71 14.02
C TRP A 8 -33.08 -17.02 14.75
N PHE A 9 -33.05 -17.23 16.06
CA PHE A 9 -31.87 -17.07 16.91
C PHE A 9 -31.12 -18.41 16.83
N MET A 10 -29.92 -18.43 16.25
CA MET A 10 -28.99 -19.54 16.48
C MET A 10 -27.67 -18.96 16.99
N SER A 11 -27.69 -18.73 18.30
CA SER A 11 -26.52 -18.49 19.12
C SER A 11 -25.74 -19.82 19.19
N MET A 12 -24.64 -19.91 18.44
CA MET A 12 -23.63 -20.94 18.69
C MET A 12 -22.73 -20.46 19.82
N LEU A 13 -23.05 -20.87 21.05
CA LEU A 13 -22.06 -20.95 22.12
C LEU A 13 -21.10 -22.10 21.78
N PHE A 14 -19.89 -21.75 21.34
CA PHE A 14 -18.76 -22.68 21.30
C PHE A 14 -18.16 -22.75 22.71
N THR A 15 -18.52 -23.79 23.48
CA THR A 15 -17.81 -24.14 24.71
C THR A 15 -16.54 -24.90 24.34
N ILE A 16 -15.40 -24.20 24.27
CA ILE A 16 -14.09 -24.85 24.18
C ILE A 16 -13.74 -25.35 25.58
N SER A 17 -13.73 -26.67 25.73
CA SER A 17 -13.23 -27.37 26.90
C SER A 17 -11.71 -27.21 26.96
N LEU A 18 -11.22 -26.35 27.86
CA LEU A 18 -9.79 -26.31 28.21
C LEU A 18 -9.47 -27.55 29.05
N ASN A 19 -8.86 -28.54 28.42
CA ASN A 19 -8.24 -29.66 29.10
C ASN A 19 -6.88 -29.19 29.65
N ALA A 20 -6.84 -28.93 30.95
CA ALA A 20 -5.63 -28.54 31.67
C ALA A 20 -4.68 -29.74 31.76
N GLN A 21 -3.69 -29.82 30.86
CA GLN A 21 -2.51 -30.66 31.10
C GLN A 21 -1.54 -29.90 31.99
N GLN A 22 -1.48 -30.38 33.23
CA GLN A 22 -0.68 -29.89 34.33
C GLN A 22 0.79 -30.26 34.07
N PHE A 23 1.58 -29.34 33.51
CA PHE A 23 3.04 -29.49 33.40
C PHE A 23 3.66 -29.17 34.77
N THR A 24 4.23 -30.18 35.41
CA THR A 24 4.93 -30.06 36.69
C THR A 24 6.32 -29.45 36.51
N ILE A 25 6.66 -28.48 37.36
CA ILE A 25 7.91 -27.69 37.41
C ILE A 25 9.08 -28.51 38.01
N GLU A 26 9.26 -29.75 37.58
CA GLU A 26 10.37 -30.62 38.04
C GLU A 26 11.24 -31.15 36.88
N GLU A 27 11.01 -30.69 35.64
CA GLU A 27 11.73 -31.17 34.45
C GLU A 27 12.53 -30.09 33.68
N ILE A 28 12.66 -28.88 34.22
CA ILE A 28 13.43 -27.76 33.60
C ILE A 28 14.88 -27.67 34.15
N LEU A 29 15.30 -28.58 35.04
CA LEU A 29 16.61 -28.50 35.72
C LEU A 29 17.62 -29.57 35.31
N ARG A 30 17.56 -30.09 34.07
CA ARG A 30 18.48 -31.15 33.59
C ARG A 30 19.12 -30.95 32.21
N LEU A 31 19.37 -29.71 31.78
CA LEU A 31 20.20 -29.47 30.58
C LEU A 31 21.21 -28.33 30.82
N ASN A 32 22.15 -28.55 31.74
CA ASN A 32 23.38 -27.78 31.80
C ASN A 32 24.48 -28.58 32.53
N THR A 33 25.25 -29.33 31.75
CA THR A 33 26.65 -29.80 31.93
C THR A 33 26.87 -30.83 30.81
N GLU A 34 27.89 -30.79 29.94
CA GLU A 34 29.32 -30.52 30.11
C GLU A 34 30.01 -30.56 28.70
N PRO A 35 31.36 -30.55 28.49
CA PRO A 35 32.00 -29.40 27.85
C PRO A 35 33.00 -29.70 26.68
N GLN A 36 33.56 -28.60 26.14
CA GLN A 36 34.88 -28.38 25.51
C GLN A 36 35.26 -28.91 24.10
N ALA A 37 36.07 -28.04 23.46
CA ALA A 37 37.02 -28.22 22.36
C ALA A 37 36.43 -28.23 20.93
N SER A 38 37.01 -27.59 19.90
CA SER A 38 38.37 -27.08 19.70
C SER A 38 38.40 -26.02 18.60
N SER A 39 39.37 -25.11 18.75
CA SER A 39 39.88 -24.14 17.79
C SER A 39 40.43 -24.74 16.49
N GLU A 40 40.00 -24.24 15.33
CA GLU A 40 40.78 -24.00 14.10
C GLU A 40 40.03 -22.88 13.33
N GLY A 41 40.58 -21.71 13.03
CA GLY A 41 41.66 -21.54 12.06
C GLY A 41 41.13 -21.24 10.65
N VAL A 42 40.22 -20.27 10.46
CA VAL A 42 39.84 -19.83 9.10
C VAL A 42 40.40 -18.44 8.80
N ARG A 43 41.30 -18.47 7.83
CA ARG A 43 42.09 -17.40 7.23
C ARG A 43 41.21 -16.24 6.79
N SER A 44 41.58 -15.03 7.20
CA SER A 44 41.17 -13.80 6.56
C SER A 44 41.69 -13.78 5.12
N ILE A 45 40.81 -14.09 4.16
CA ILE A 45 41.05 -13.80 2.75
C ILE A 45 40.90 -12.29 2.60
N SER A 46 42.04 -11.59 2.52
CA SER A 46 42.08 -10.22 2.01
C SER A 46 41.72 -10.27 0.52
N VAL A 47 40.44 -10.01 0.21
CA VAL A 47 40.00 -9.76 -1.17
C VAL A 47 40.58 -8.41 -1.60
N PRO A 48 41.32 -8.33 -2.71
CA PRO A 48 41.85 -7.06 -3.19
C PRO A 48 40.70 -6.10 -3.53
N GLN A 49 40.70 -4.93 -2.88
CA GLN A 49 39.76 -3.82 -3.10
C GLN A 49 40.00 -3.13 -4.45
N ASN A 50 39.74 -3.83 -5.56
CA ASN A 50 39.83 -3.25 -6.89
C ASN A 50 38.67 -3.69 -7.80
N GLN A 51 37.43 -3.58 -7.31
CA GLN A 51 36.21 -3.49 -8.14
C GLN A 51 35.08 -2.83 -7.30
N ALA A 52 35.29 -1.60 -6.83
CA ALA A 52 34.24 -0.79 -6.21
C ALA A 52 33.52 0.07 -7.27
N SER A 53 32.89 -0.59 -8.24
CA SER A 53 32.00 0.06 -9.22
C SER A 53 30.96 -0.97 -9.67
N GLY A 54 29.85 -1.09 -8.93
CA GLY A 54 28.71 -1.88 -9.38
C GLY A 54 28.07 -2.82 -8.37
N LEU A 55 28.09 -2.52 -7.06
CA LEU A 55 27.03 -3.02 -6.17
C LEU A 55 25.75 -2.23 -6.50
N ARG A 56 25.10 -2.55 -7.63
CA ARG A 56 23.66 -2.38 -7.70
C ARG A 56 23.13 -3.25 -6.59
N SER A 57 22.52 -2.59 -5.61
CA SER A 57 21.70 -3.16 -4.55
C SER A 57 21.22 -4.55 -4.96
N SER A 58 21.68 -5.57 -4.25
CA SER A 58 21.04 -6.87 -4.25
C SER A 58 19.65 -6.68 -3.67
N ARG A 59 18.76 -6.04 -4.43
CA ARG A 59 17.32 -6.17 -4.27
C ARG A 59 17.11 -7.66 -4.34
N SER A 60 16.68 -8.20 -3.21
CA SER A 60 16.18 -9.55 -3.08
C SER A 60 15.33 -9.84 -4.31
N LEU A 61 15.43 -11.03 -4.91
CA LEU A 61 14.53 -11.42 -5.99
C LEU A 61 13.04 -11.45 -5.54
N LEU A 62 12.79 -11.28 -4.24
CA LEU A 62 11.48 -11.06 -3.61
C LEU A 62 11.07 -9.58 -3.52
N ALA A 63 12.00 -8.63 -3.68
CA ALA A 63 11.71 -7.19 -3.70
C ALA A 63 10.97 -6.73 -4.97
N GLY A 64 10.95 -7.59 -6.00
CA GLY A 64 10.35 -7.29 -7.29
C GLY A 64 8.83 -7.32 -7.32
N GLU A 65 8.17 -7.92 -6.31
CA GLU A 65 6.72 -8.14 -6.34
C GLU A 65 5.95 -6.83 -6.16
N CYS A 66 6.42 -5.96 -5.26
CA CYS A 66 5.84 -4.62 -5.07
C CYS A 66 6.44 -3.55 -6.00
N ASP A 67 7.57 -3.82 -6.67
CA ASP A 67 8.23 -2.85 -7.56
C ASP A 67 7.39 -2.48 -8.78
N ASN A 68 6.50 -3.36 -9.21
CA ASN A 68 5.60 -3.14 -10.35
C ASN A 68 4.33 -2.36 -9.97
N ALA A 69 4.16 -1.99 -8.69
CA ALA A 69 3.00 -1.26 -8.24
C ALA A 69 2.94 0.16 -8.81
N ILE A 70 1.74 0.60 -9.18
CA ILE A 70 1.50 1.89 -9.82
C ILE A 70 1.61 3.00 -8.78
N VAL A 71 2.48 3.97 -9.02
CA VAL A 71 2.64 5.12 -8.11
C VAL A 71 1.45 6.07 -8.24
N ILE A 72 0.78 6.33 -7.13
CA ILE A 72 -0.26 7.36 -6.99
C ILE A 72 0.41 8.72 -6.86
N THR A 73 0.10 9.63 -7.79
CA THR A 73 0.71 10.95 -7.89
C THR A 73 -0.21 12.08 -7.44
N SER A 74 -1.43 11.78 -6.99
CA SER A 74 -2.37 12.75 -6.45
C SER A 74 -3.09 12.19 -5.22
N GLY A 75 -3.35 13.06 -4.24
CA GLY A 75 -4.18 12.77 -3.06
C GLY A 75 -5.68 12.74 -3.35
N ALA A 76 -6.09 13.06 -4.58
CA ALA A 76 -7.49 13.10 -5.00
C ALA A 76 -7.69 12.36 -6.33
N ILE A 77 -7.89 11.05 -6.25
CA ILE A 77 -8.26 10.20 -7.40
C ILE A 77 -9.77 9.96 -7.35
N VAL A 78 -10.46 10.12 -8.49
CA VAL A 78 -11.90 9.84 -8.60
C VAL A 78 -12.15 8.92 -9.78
N ASN A 79 -12.76 7.76 -9.51
CA ASN A 79 -13.21 6.79 -10.51
C ASN A 79 -12.12 6.43 -11.54
N GLN A 80 -10.87 6.28 -11.09
CA GLN A 80 -9.79 5.85 -11.96
C GLN A 80 -9.91 4.34 -12.21
N PRO A 81 -9.86 3.86 -13.47
CA PRO A 81 -9.88 2.43 -13.74
C PRO A 81 -8.74 1.69 -13.04
N LEU A 82 -9.06 0.53 -12.47
CA LEU A 82 -8.07 -0.39 -11.94
C LEU A 82 -7.22 -0.96 -13.06
N ILE A 83 -5.92 -1.11 -12.79
CA ILE A 83 -4.96 -1.74 -13.70
C ILE A 83 -4.36 -2.92 -12.96
N CYS A 84 -4.56 -4.11 -13.50
CA CYS A 84 -4.08 -5.35 -12.92
C CYS A 84 -2.82 -5.83 -13.64
N GLY A 85 -1.99 -6.56 -12.90
CA GLY A 85 -0.87 -7.29 -13.46
C GLY A 85 -1.32 -8.45 -14.37
N SER A 86 -0.35 -9.03 -15.07
CA SER A 86 -0.53 -10.28 -15.84
C SER A 86 -0.10 -11.53 -15.08
N VAL A 87 0.40 -11.36 -13.85
CA VAL A 87 0.92 -12.39 -12.96
C VAL A 87 0.39 -12.15 -11.56
N ASN A 88 0.18 -13.23 -10.80
CA ASN A 88 -0.09 -13.18 -9.38
C ASN A 88 1.26 -13.13 -8.62
N LEU A 89 1.61 -11.95 -8.12
CA LEU A 89 2.85 -11.69 -7.38
C LEU A 89 2.61 -11.73 -5.87
N LEU A 90 1.49 -11.17 -5.40
CA LEU A 90 1.10 -11.15 -4.00
C LEU A 90 0.06 -12.24 -3.73
N ASN A 91 0.46 -13.26 -2.97
CA ASN A 91 -0.40 -14.39 -2.63
C ASN A 91 -0.03 -15.03 -1.29
N SER A 92 -0.74 -16.10 -0.93
CA SER A 92 -0.51 -16.87 0.29
C SER A 92 0.90 -17.46 0.45
N THR A 93 1.67 -17.55 -0.63
CA THR A 93 3.07 -18.02 -0.61
C THR A 93 4.04 -16.86 -0.39
N SER A 94 3.85 -15.72 -1.07
CA SER A 94 4.74 -14.55 -0.95
C SER A 94 4.41 -13.67 0.26
N VAL A 95 3.14 -13.64 0.67
CA VAL A 95 2.62 -12.88 1.82
C VAL A 95 2.06 -13.88 2.86
N PRO A 96 2.87 -14.36 3.81
CA PRO A 96 2.47 -15.43 4.72
C PRO A 96 1.47 -14.97 5.80
N VAL A 97 1.38 -13.66 6.05
CA VAL A 97 0.49 -13.09 7.07
C VAL A 97 -0.39 -12.04 6.42
N PHE A 98 -1.68 -12.35 6.29
CA PHE A 98 -2.68 -11.43 5.78
C PHE A 98 -3.19 -10.52 6.89
N CYS A 99 -3.55 -9.30 6.52
CA CYS A 99 -4.21 -8.34 7.39
C CYS A 99 -5.50 -8.88 8.03
N ASP A 100 -5.78 -8.38 9.23
CA ASP A 100 -7.10 -8.52 9.84
C ASP A 100 -8.14 -7.64 9.13
N ASP A 101 -9.34 -8.19 9.00
CA ASP A 101 -10.52 -7.54 8.45
C ASP A 101 -11.04 -6.46 9.40
N SER A 102 -10.94 -5.20 9.01
CA SER A 102 -11.40 -4.06 9.82
C SER A 102 -12.90 -4.05 10.10
N ALA A 103 -13.72 -4.75 9.31
CA ALA A 103 -15.17 -4.79 9.50
C ALA A 103 -15.63 -5.94 10.42
N VAL A 104 -14.95 -7.10 10.36
CA VAL A 104 -15.39 -8.34 11.04
C VAL A 104 -14.47 -8.73 12.20
N GLY A 105 -13.21 -8.32 12.17
CA GLY A 105 -12.15 -8.78 13.07
C GLY A 105 -11.60 -10.15 12.67
N GLY A 106 -10.28 -10.31 12.81
CA GLY A 106 -9.54 -11.53 12.42
C GLY A 106 -9.09 -11.54 10.96
N PRO A 107 -8.25 -12.51 10.56
CA PRO A 107 -7.51 -12.45 9.29
C PRO A 107 -8.43 -12.56 8.09
N ILE A 108 -8.17 -11.75 7.07
CA ILE A 108 -8.78 -11.95 5.76
C ILE A 108 -8.31 -13.32 5.22
N PRO A 109 -9.23 -14.16 4.72
CA PRO A 109 -8.85 -15.46 4.18
C PRO A 109 -7.87 -15.33 3.01
N THR A 110 -6.89 -16.24 2.97
CA THR A 110 -5.80 -16.18 1.99
C THR A 110 -6.25 -16.26 0.53
N PHE A 111 -7.42 -16.83 0.27
CA PHE A 111 -7.99 -16.91 -1.07
C PHE A 111 -8.41 -15.55 -1.67
N TYR A 112 -8.41 -14.48 -0.87
CA TYR A 112 -8.51 -13.09 -1.35
C TYR A 112 -7.17 -12.52 -1.83
N GLY A 113 -6.14 -13.35 -1.99
CA GLY A 113 -4.86 -12.99 -2.58
C GLY A 113 -4.38 -13.96 -3.65
N ASP A 114 -5.25 -14.85 -4.16
CA ASP A 114 -4.85 -15.88 -5.11
C ASP A 114 -5.20 -15.50 -6.57
N GLY A 115 -5.51 -14.22 -6.85
CA GLY A 115 -5.88 -13.68 -8.17
C GLY A 115 -4.81 -12.84 -8.87
N LEU A 116 -5.18 -12.22 -10.00
CA LEU A 116 -4.42 -11.13 -10.63
C LEU A 116 -4.83 -9.83 -9.98
N GLU A 117 -3.90 -9.25 -9.25
CA GLU A 117 -4.11 -8.12 -8.37
C GLU A 117 -3.89 -6.77 -9.06
N ALA A 118 -4.51 -5.74 -8.48
CA ALA A 118 -4.16 -4.34 -8.74
C ALA A 118 -3.38 -3.80 -7.55
N THR A 119 -2.15 -3.34 -7.80
CA THR A 119 -1.22 -2.84 -6.76
C THR A 119 -0.84 -1.40 -7.01
N TYR A 120 -0.90 -0.58 -5.96
CA TYR A 120 -0.55 0.83 -5.99
C TYR A 120 0.40 1.21 -4.85
N LYS A 121 1.25 2.21 -5.09
CA LYS A 121 2.09 2.84 -4.06
C LYS A 121 1.59 4.25 -3.78
N TYR A 122 1.49 4.60 -2.51
CA TYR A 122 1.07 5.92 -2.07
C TYR A 122 1.97 6.43 -0.94
N THR A 123 2.61 7.57 -1.17
CA THR A 123 3.55 8.18 -0.21
C THR A 123 3.14 9.62 0.06
N PRO A 124 2.32 9.91 1.08
CA PRO A 124 1.81 11.25 1.35
C PRO A 124 2.91 12.20 1.84
N ALA A 125 2.87 13.47 1.42
CA ALA A 125 3.81 14.51 1.87
C ALA A 125 3.54 14.97 3.31
N THR A 126 2.30 14.90 3.76
CA THR A 126 1.86 15.26 5.11
C THR A 126 1.02 14.16 5.72
N ALA A 127 0.99 14.09 7.05
CA ALA A 127 0.16 13.12 7.75
C ALA A 127 -1.32 13.53 7.65
N GLY A 128 -2.22 12.57 7.53
CA GLY A 128 -3.65 12.86 7.43
C GLY A 128 -4.53 11.64 7.19
N PRO A 129 -5.85 11.80 7.28
CA PRO A 129 -6.79 10.72 6.98
C PRO A 129 -6.75 10.40 5.48
N VAL A 130 -6.77 9.10 5.18
CA VAL A 130 -6.88 8.57 3.83
C VAL A 130 -8.10 7.67 3.75
N THR A 131 -8.90 7.88 2.71
CA THR A 131 -10.06 7.06 2.36
C THR A 131 -9.82 6.46 0.99
N ILE A 132 -9.85 5.14 0.91
CA ILE A 132 -9.78 4.38 -0.34
C ILE A 132 -11.11 3.70 -0.55
N THR A 133 -11.74 3.96 -1.69
CA THR A 133 -12.95 3.30 -2.13
C THR A 133 -12.69 2.57 -3.44
N VAL A 134 -13.01 1.29 -3.46
CA VAL A 134 -12.97 0.48 -4.67
C VAL A 134 -14.39 0.07 -5.02
N SER A 135 -14.82 0.40 -6.23
CA SER A 135 -16.08 -0.07 -6.81
C SER A 135 -15.77 -1.01 -7.96
N ASN A 136 -15.95 -2.30 -7.76
CA ASN A 136 -15.65 -3.34 -8.74
C ASN A 136 -16.67 -4.49 -8.62
N THR A 137 -16.22 -5.73 -8.80
CA THR A 137 -17.03 -6.93 -8.59
C THR A 137 -17.29 -7.22 -7.10
N THR A 138 -18.26 -8.08 -6.82
CA THR A 138 -18.52 -8.61 -5.47
C THR A 138 -17.36 -9.49 -5.01
N TRP A 139 -17.18 -9.63 -3.69
CA TRP A 139 -16.17 -10.52 -3.11
C TRP A 139 -14.73 -10.11 -3.47
N ALA A 140 -14.37 -8.88 -3.10
CA ALA A 140 -12.98 -8.46 -3.14
C ALA A 140 -12.50 -7.91 -1.81
N ALA A 141 -11.18 -7.79 -1.70
CA ALA A 141 -10.47 -7.24 -0.58
C ALA A 141 -9.62 -6.03 -1.01
N ILE A 142 -9.45 -5.10 -0.07
CA ILE A 142 -8.45 -4.04 -0.12
C ILE A 142 -7.52 -4.31 1.08
N PHE A 143 -6.24 -4.39 0.81
CA PHE A 143 -5.19 -4.46 1.81
C PHE A 143 -4.33 -3.21 1.72
N VAL A 144 -3.95 -2.66 2.87
CA VAL A 144 -3.01 -1.55 2.98
C VAL A 144 -1.88 -1.97 3.91
N TYR A 145 -0.66 -1.96 3.39
CA TYR A 145 0.57 -2.23 4.14
C TYR A 145 1.45 -0.97 4.20
N ASP A 146 2.15 -0.80 5.32
CA ASP A 146 3.28 0.11 5.45
C ASP A 146 4.51 -0.63 4.92
N GLY A 147 4.95 -0.24 3.73
CA GLY A 147 5.95 -0.98 2.94
C GLY A 147 5.41 -2.21 2.20
N CYS A 148 6.32 -2.96 1.58
CA CYS A 148 6.00 -4.16 0.82
C CYS A 148 5.82 -5.37 1.76
N PRO A 149 4.68 -6.08 1.75
CA PRO A 149 4.44 -7.21 2.66
C PRO A 149 5.41 -8.38 2.46
N THR A 150 5.97 -8.52 1.27
CA THR A 150 6.94 -9.58 0.93
C THR A 150 8.36 -9.23 1.40
N GLU A 151 8.57 -7.99 1.85
CA GLU A 151 9.82 -7.47 2.45
C GLU A 151 9.68 -7.18 3.95
N GLY A 152 8.61 -7.68 4.60
CA GLY A 152 8.35 -7.43 6.01
C GLY A 152 7.53 -6.17 6.30
N GLY A 153 6.83 -5.64 5.30
CA GLY A 153 5.85 -4.56 5.47
C GLY A 153 4.76 -4.92 6.48
N SER A 154 4.31 -3.93 7.24
CA SER A 154 3.35 -4.13 8.32
C SER A 154 1.93 -3.86 7.85
N CYS A 155 0.97 -4.69 8.24
CA CYS A 155 -0.43 -4.45 7.94
C CYS A 155 -0.91 -3.16 8.64
N VAL A 156 -1.51 -2.25 7.88
CA VAL A 156 -2.12 -1.02 8.40
C VAL A 156 -3.63 -1.22 8.58
N VAL A 157 -4.29 -1.65 7.51
CA VAL A 157 -5.72 -1.89 7.50
C VAL A 157 -6.08 -2.77 6.31
N ALA A 158 -7.10 -3.60 6.46
CA ALA A 158 -7.72 -4.25 5.31
C ALA A 158 -9.23 -4.34 5.48
N ILE A 159 -9.93 -4.50 4.37
CA ILE A 159 -11.36 -4.78 4.35
C ILE A 159 -11.66 -5.73 3.20
N ARG A 160 -12.52 -6.71 3.44
CA ARG A 160 -13.16 -7.47 2.37
C ARG A 160 -14.65 -7.22 2.40
N SER A 161 -15.30 -7.36 1.25
CA SER A 161 -16.74 -7.28 1.20
C SER A 161 -17.32 -8.14 0.09
N THR A 162 -18.51 -8.68 0.36
CA THR A 162 -19.36 -9.31 -0.65
C THR A 162 -20.15 -8.29 -1.48
N THR A 163 -20.07 -7.00 -1.13
CA THR A 163 -20.67 -5.89 -1.89
C THR A 163 -19.75 -5.41 -3.02
N PRO A 164 -20.31 -4.81 -4.08
CA PRO A 164 -19.53 -4.27 -5.21
C PRO A 164 -18.62 -3.09 -4.84
N THR A 165 -19.04 -2.30 -3.86
CA THR A 165 -18.27 -1.17 -3.32
C THR A 165 -17.77 -1.51 -1.93
N ARG A 166 -16.52 -1.19 -1.65
CA ARG A 166 -15.94 -1.24 -0.31
C ARG A 166 -15.00 -0.07 -0.07
N THR A 167 -14.99 0.40 1.17
CA THR A 167 -14.23 1.58 1.59
C THR A 167 -13.42 1.24 2.81
N VAL A 168 -12.16 1.64 2.81
CA VAL A 168 -11.26 1.54 3.96
C VAL A 168 -10.72 2.90 4.30
N ASN A 169 -10.53 3.16 5.60
CA ASN A 169 -10.00 4.41 6.11
C ASN A 169 -8.80 4.11 7.01
N PHE A 170 -7.75 4.92 6.91
CA PHE A 170 -6.62 4.90 7.83
C PHE A 170 -6.01 6.29 7.97
N ASN A 171 -5.19 6.49 8.99
CA ASN A 171 -4.41 7.72 9.14
C ASN A 171 -3.01 7.47 8.62
N ALA A 172 -2.66 8.13 7.53
CA ALA A 172 -1.34 8.02 6.93
C ALA A 172 -0.32 8.92 7.64
N VAL A 173 0.92 8.45 7.70
CA VAL A 173 2.09 9.15 8.24
C VAL A 173 2.84 9.79 7.09
N ALA A 174 3.32 11.02 7.31
CA ALA A 174 4.08 11.76 6.30
C ALA A 174 5.34 11.00 5.87
N ASN A 175 5.58 10.94 4.56
CA ASN A 175 6.73 10.32 3.91
C ASN A 175 6.86 8.79 4.15
N THR A 176 5.78 8.13 4.55
CA THR A 176 5.69 6.67 4.62
C THR A 176 5.12 6.10 3.32
N GLU A 177 5.79 5.13 2.70
CA GLU A 177 5.29 4.46 1.49
C GLU A 177 4.28 3.38 1.88
N TYR A 178 3.04 3.53 1.45
CA TYR A 178 1.99 2.54 1.61
C TYR A 178 1.80 1.73 0.33
N LEU A 179 1.72 0.42 0.46
CA LEU A 179 1.28 -0.47 -0.61
C LEU A 179 -0.21 -0.74 -0.46
N ILE A 180 -0.97 -0.41 -1.50
CA ILE A 180 -2.39 -0.73 -1.63
C ILE A 180 -2.50 -1.92 -2.57
N TRP A 181 -3.06 -3.01 -2.07
CA TRP A 181 -3.26 -4.25 -2.81
C TRP A 181 -4.76 -4.57 -2.87
N ILE A 182 -5.28 -4.75 -4.07
CA ILE A 182 -6.69 -5.06 -4.33
C ILE A 182 -6.74 -6.38 -5.09
N ASP A 183 -7.55 -7.32 -4.61
CA ASP A 183 -7.73 -8.62 -5.25
C ASP A 183 -9.14 -9.20 -4.98
N THR A 184 -9.58 -10.19 -5.77
CA THR A 184 -10.92 -10.78 -5.75
C THR A 184 -10.92 -12.29 -5.59
N TRP A 185 -12.07 -12.81 -5.15
CA TRP A 185 -12.38 -14.24 -5.12
C TRP A 185 -13.89 -14.43 -5.30
N PRO A 186 -14.44 -15.46 -5.98
CA PRO A 186 -13.78 -16.56 -6.69
C PRO A 186 -13.48 -16.22 -8.17
N ALA A 187 -12.95 -17.20 -8.90
CA ALA A 187 -12.55 -17.06 -10.30
C ALA A 187 -13.65 -16.51 -11.22
N PRO A 188 -13.33 -15.65 -12.21
CA PRO A 188 -12.00 -15.13 -12.55
C PRO A 188 -11.49 -14.14 -11.49
N ALA A 189 -10.38 -14.50 -10.84
CA ALA A 189 -9.85 -13.78 -9.69
C ALA A 189 -9.02 -12.61 -10.23
N SER A 190 -9.68 -11.50 -10.55
CA SER A 190 -9.06 -10.21 -10.78
C SER A 190 -10.05 -9.07 -10.53
N PRO A 191 -9.65 -7.99 -9.84
CA PRO A 191 -10.52 -6.84 -9.64
C PRO A 191 -10.75 -6.00 -10.91
N CYS A 192 -10.03 -6.29 -12.01
CA CYS A 192 -10.09 -5.48 -13.23
C CYS A 192 -11.08 -5.97 -14.29
N VAL A 193 -11.56 -7.22 -14.23
CA VAL A 193 -12.33 -7.84 -15.33
C VAL A 193 -13.68 -7.15 -15.60
N GLU A 194 -14.20 -6.41 -14.61
CA GLU A 194 -15.50 -5.73 -14.68
C GLU A 194 -15.39 -4.19 -14.62
N GLY A 195 -14.23 -3.64 -15.00
CA GLY A 195 -14.03 -2.19 -15.02
C GLY A 195 -14.00 -1.57 -13.63
N GLY A 196 -13.33 -2.23 -12.69
CA GLY A 196 -13.17 -1.73 -11.32
C GLY A 196 -12.62 -0.31 -11.28
N LEU A 197 -13.11 0.49 -10.34
CA LEU A 197 -12.80 1.90 -10.18
C LEU A 197 -12.20 2.16 -8.79
N LEU A 198 -11.07 2.86 -8.77
CA LEU A 198 -10.41 3.38 -7.59
C LEU A 198 -10.78 4.85 -7.38
N THR A 199 -11.19 5.16 -6.16
CA THR A 199 -11.31 6.53 -5.65
C THR A 199 -10.45 6.62 -4.39
N LEU A 200 -9.53 7.58 -4.36
CA LEU A 200 -8.66 7.86 -3.22
C LEU A 200 -8.82 9.32 -2.82
N SER A 201 -8.99 9.56 -1.52
CA SER A 201 -8.94 10.90 -0.93
C SER A 201 -7.96 10.88 0.23
N GLY A 202 -6.97 11.77 0.23
CA GLY A 202 -5.95 11.88 1.25
C GLY A 202 -4.99 13.03 0.99
N PRO A 203 -3.94 13.19 1.81
CA PRO A 203 -2.89 14.16 1.57
C PRO A 203 -2.21 14.00 0.20
N GLU A 204 -1.67 15.09 -0.36
CA GLU A 204 -0.94 15.02 -1.63
C GLU A 204 0.39 14.26 -1.48
N PRO A 205 0.76 13.37 -2.44
CA PRO A 205 2.01 12.62 -2.39
C PRO A 205 3.29 13.47 -2.45
N ALA A 206 4.32 13.05 -1.72
CA ALA A 206 5.66 13.64 -1.77
C ALA A 206 6.30 13.38 -3.14
N GLY A 207 6.28 14.36 -4.04
CA GLY A 207 6.86 14.25 -5.38
C GLY A 207 5.84 13.97 -6.49
N GLY A 208 4.54 13.89 -6.16
CA GLY A 208 3.49 14.08 -7.14
C GLY A 208 3.59 15.50 -7.67
N GLY A 209 4.05 15.67 -8.91
CA GLY A 209 4.20 16.96 -9.60
C GLY A 209 2.88 17.67 -9.87
N GLY A 210 1.93 17.64 -8.94
CA GLY A 210 0.75 18.48 -8.92
C GLY A 210 1.12 19.87 -8.40
N GLY A 211 1.64 20.71 -9.31
CA GLY A 211 1.66 22.18 -9.14
C GLY A 211 0.26 22.79 -9.12
N GLY A 212 -0.68 22.18 -8.41
CA GLY A 212 -2.09 22.55 -8.32
C GLY A 212 -2.46 23.14 -6.96
N GLY A 213 -1.50 23.74 -6.24
CA GLY A 213 -1.78 24.69 -5.17
C GLY A 213 -2.31 26.00 -5.76
N GLY A 214 -3.40 25.93 -6.51
CA GLY A 214 -4.24 27.09 -6.77
C GLY A 214 -5.05 27.30 -5.50
N ASP A 215 -4.51 28.04 -4.54
CA ASP A 215 -5.32 28.80 -3.60
C ASP A 215 -6.22 29.72 -4.43
N PRO A 216 -7.56 29.52 -4.48
CA PRO A 216 -8.42 30.61 -4.90
C PRO A 216 -8.41 31.62 -3.75
N CYS A 217 -7.70 32.73 -3.96
CA CYS A 217 -7.77 33.96 -3.14
C CYS A 217 -6.76 34.10 -1.98
N ALA A 218 -5.50 33.72 -2.15
CA ALA A 218 -4.44 34.54 -1.57
C ALA A 218 -4.23 35.74 -2.52
N GLU A 219 -4.93 36.84 -2.29
CA GLU A 219 -4.51 38.13 -2.82
C GLU A 219 -3.08 38.37 -2.34
N VAL A 220 -2.10 38.10 -3.21
CA VAL A 220 -0.84 38.85 -3.18
C VAL A 220 -1.23 40.29 -3.47
N SER A 221 -1.54 41.03 -2.42
CA SER A 221 -1.57 42.48 -2.41
C SER A 221 -0.23 42.95 -2.97
N PRO A 222 -0.19 43.56 -4.18
CA PRO A 222 1.05 44.09 -4.71
C PRO A 222 1.29 45.46 -4.09
N SER A 223 1.63 45.50 -2.79
CA SER A 223 2.10 46.73 -2.19
C SER A 223 3.59 46.92 -2.51
N ALA A 224 3.80 47.80 -3.48
CA ALA A 224 5.03 48.55 -3.79
C ALA A 224 6.15 47.80 -4.52
N GLY A 225 6.30 48.09 -5.82
CA GLY A 225 7.56 47.82 -6.50
C GLY A 225 7.60 47.82 -8.03
N PHE A 226 6.49 48.02 -8.76
CA PHE A 226 6.57 48.12 -10.22
C PHE A 226 7.15 49.48 -10.63
N VAL A 227 8.48 49.52 -10.75
CA VAL A 227 9.19 50.61 -11.42
C VAL A 227 8.89 50.52 -12.91
N ASN A 228 8.32 51.61 -13.41
CA ASN A 228 8.09 51.90 -14.82
C ASN A 228 9.26 51.48 -15.72
N GLY A 229 8.93 50.82 -16.82
CA GLY A 229 9.76 50.86 -18.01
C GLY A 229 9.72 49.57 -18.79
N PHE A 230 8.63 49.30 -19.51
CA PHE A 230 8.68 49.11 -20.96
C PHE A 230 7.27 49.30 -21.52
N THR A 231 7.23 50.15 -22.54
CA THR A 231 6.08 50.78 -23.16
C THR A 231 5.28 49.83 -24.04
N SER A 232 4.03 50.25 -24.25
CA SER A 232 2.99 49.76 -25.15
C SER A 232 3.45 49.15 -26.48
N SER A 233 2.63 48.20 -26.94
CA SER A 233 2.69 47.37 -28.14
C SER A 233 2.62 48.09 -29.50
N THR A 234 3.42 49.13 -29.73
CA THR A 234 3.42 49.85 -31.04
C THR A 234 4.74 49.72 -31.81
N ASP A 235 5.81 49.15 -31.22
CA ASP A 235 7.17 49.17 -31.81
C ASP A 235 7.67 47.86 -32.44
N GLN A 236 6.80 46.91 -32.78
CA GLN A 236 7.20 45.72 -33.57
C GLN A 236 7.06 45.89 -35.10
N ALA A 237 6.71 47.08 -35.58
CA ALA A 237 6.54 47.33 -37.02
C ALA A 237 7.59 48.29 -37.60
N GLN A 238 8.88 48.11 -37.28
CA GLN A 238 9.94 48.78 -38.06
C GLN A 238 11.33 48.14 -37.87
N ARG A 239 11.47 46.87 -38.28
CA ARG A 239 12.78 46.27 -38.59
C ARG A 239 12.69 45.43 -39.86
N ILE A 240 12.32 46.06 -40.97
CA ILE A 240 12.61 45.59 -42.32
C ILE A 240 13.04 46.82 -43.12
N ALA A 241 14.14 46.68 -43.87
CA ALA A 241 14.86 47.67 -44.68
C ALA A 241 15.98 48.42 -43.94
N THR A 242 17.18 47.85 -43.96
CA THR A 242 18.36 48.37 -44.69
C THR A 242 19.52 47.42 -44.44
N ASP A 243 19.73 46.46 -45.35
CA ASP A 243 21.03 46.15 -45.95
C ASP A 243 20.84 45.00 -46.97
N PHE A 244 21.47 45.22 -48.14
CA PHE A 244 21.49 44.44 -49.39
C PHE A 244 20.41 44.75 -50.43
#